data_AF-A0A933YV64-F1
#
_entry.id   AF-A0A933YV64-F1
#
_cell.length_a   1.000
_cell.length_b   1.000
_cell.length_c   1.000
_cell.angle_alpha   90.00
_cell.angle_beta   90.00
_cell.angle_gamma   90.00
#
_symmetry.space_group_name_H-M   'P 1'
#
loop_
_entity.id
_entity.type
_entity.pdbx_description
1 polymer ?
#
loop_
_entity_poly.entity_id
_entity_poly.type
_entity_poly.pdbx_seq_one_letter_code
_entity_poly.pdbx_strand_id
1 'polypeptide(L)'
;MTDLQLWDKGLRSIEKLLADIPESTREQFAELLAAYRLEKEALAAIVRQVDAETICRECAGKCCLNGKYRINILDLLALCAANTQLSPDFGQKPLCPYGTTHGCSLEPGFRPADCILFLCDALDGQLSIAAGSTLAVSEKSLRDLMRKATQLLGVPVAVPLLLWAEKI
;
A
#
# COMPACT_ATOMS: atom_id res chain seq x y z
N MET A 1 -17.02 -3.68 16.04
CA MET A 1 -15.69 -3.16 16.43
C MET A 1 -15.51 -1.80 15.80
N THR A 2 -14.82 -0.87 16.45
CA THR A 2 -14.41 0.40 15.82
C THR A 2 -13.26 0.15 14.83
N ASP A 3 -13.00 1.12 13.93
CA ASP A 3 -11.86 1.02 13.00
C ASP A 3 -10.53 0.87 13.74
N LEU A 4 -10.36 1.56 14.87
CA LEU A 4 -9.17 1.42 15.72
C LEU A 4 -9.06 0.00 16.33
N GLN A 5 -10.17 -0.55 16.81
CA GLN A 5 -10.18 -1.93 17.33
C GLN A 5 -9.85 -2.96 16.25
N LEU A 6 -10.33 -2.75 15.01
CA LEU A 6 -10.00 -3.60 13.87
C LEU A 6 -8.54 -3.45 13.45
N TRP A 7 -8.00 -2.24 13.47
CA TRP A 7 -6.60 -1.95 13.21
C TRP A 7 -5.69 -2.69 14.19
N ASP A 8 -5.94 -2.53 15.50
CA ASP A 8 -5.13 -3.17 16.54
C ASP A 8 -5.21 -4.70 16.47
N LYS A 9 -6.40 -5.24 16.15
CA LYS A 9 -6.58 -6.67 15.90
C LYS A 9 -5.77 -7.13 14.69
N GLY A 10 -5.84 -6.39 13.59
CA GLY A 10 -5.07 -6.64 12.38
C GLY A 10 -3.57 -6.64 12.64
N LEU A 11 -3.05 -5.63 13.35
CA LEU A 11 -1.63 -5.55 13.70
C LEU A 11 -1.14 -6.76 14.50
N ARG A 12 -1.88 -7.18 15.54
CA ARG A 12 -1.53 -8.40 16.30
C ARG A 12 -1.51 -9.65 15.42
N SER A 13 -2.44 -9.74 14.46
CA SER A 13 -2.47 -10.85 13.51
C SER A 13 -1.31 -10.81 12.52
N ILE A 14 -0.85 -9.62 12.11
CA ILE A 14 0.37 -9.44 11.29
C ILE A 14 1.62 -9.85 12.08
N GLU A 15 1.74 -9.43 13.33
CA GLU A 15 2.86 -9.79 14.20
C GLU A 15 2.96 -11.30 14.37
N LYS A 16 1.81 -11.96 14.60
CA LYS A 16 1.75 -13.43 14.64
C LYS A 16 2.15 -14.05 13.30
N LEU A 17 1.62 -13.55 12.19
CA LEU A 17 1.96 -14.04 10.86
C LEU A 17 3.47 -13.96 10.59
N LEU A 18 4.13 -12.87 10.99
CA LEU A 18 5.58 -12.70 10.88
C LEU A 18 6.35 -13.68 11.77
N ALA A 19 5.89 -13.89 13.01
CA ALA A 19 6.52 -14.84 13.93
C ALA A 19 6.43 -16.29 13.41
N ASP A 20 5.32 -16.64 12.75
CA ASP A 20 5.03 -17.97 12.22
C ASP A 20 5.75 -18.27 10.88
N ILE A 21 6.44 -17.29 10.26
CA ILE A 21 7.20 -17.52 9.02
C ILE A 21 8.37 -18.49 9.28
N PRO A 22 8.43 -19.65 8.58
CA PRO A 22 9.51 -20.61 8.71
C PRO A 22 10.87 -19.98 8.40
N GLU A 23 11.92 -20.36 9.13
CA GLU A 23 13.27 -19.83 8.94
C GLU A 23 13.75 -19.98 7.49
N SER A 24 13.47 -21.12 6.86
CA SER A 24 13.77 -21.41 5.46
C SER A 24 13.11 -20.46 4.45
N THR A 25 12.10 -19.71 4.88
CA THR A 25 11.26 -18.84 4.03
C THR A 25 11.53 -17.35 4.32
N ARG A 26 12.21 -17.02 5.41
CA ARG A 26 12.41 -15.63 5.86
C ARG A 26 13.20 -14.79 4.87
N GLU A 27 14.30 -15.34 4.35
CA GLU A 27 15.14 -14.64 3.36
C GLU A 27 14.35 -14.33 2.09
N GLN A 28 13.70 -15.36 1.52
CA GLN A 28 12.86 -15.20 0.33
C GLN A 28 11.73 -14.18 0.54
N PHE A 29 11.12 -14.17 1.73
CA PHE A 29 10.07 -13.22 2.04
C PHE A 29 10.61 -11.78 2.20
N ALA A 30 11.78 -11.61 2.82
CA ALA A 30 12.43 -10.32 2.94
C ALA A 30 12.80 -9.73 1.56
N GLU A 31 13.35 -10.55 0.67
CA GLU A 31 13.63 -10.16 -0.73
C GLU A 31 12.36 -9.75 -1.47
N LEU A 32 11.26 -10.49 -1.27
CA LEU A 32 9.97 -10.16 -1.86
C LEU A 32 9.46 -8.80 -1.38
N LEU A 33 9.54 -8.52 -0.07
CA LEU A 33 9.12 -7.23 0.48
C LEU A 33 9.99 -6.08 -0.01
N ALA A 34 11.29 -6.31 -0.18
CA ALA A 34 12.20 -5.32 -0.77
C ALA A 34 11.83 -5.03 -2.22
N ALA A 35 11.60 -6.07 -3.04
CA ALA A 35 11.16 -5.91 -4.43
C ALA A 35 9.80 -5.20 -4.52
N TYR A 36 8.86 -5.53 -3.63
CA TYR A 36 7.54 -4.89 -3.55
C TYR A 36 7.64 -3.39 -3.28
N ARG A 37 8.51 -2.99 -2.35
CA ARG A 37 8.76 -1.57 -2.05
C ARG A 37 9.41 -0.85 -3.22
N LEU A 38 10.43 -1.44 -3.84
CA LEU A 38 11.13 -0.85 -4.98
C LEU A 38 10.20 -0.63 -6.18
N GLU A 39 9.32 -1.58 -6.48
CA GLU A 39 8.35 -1.44 -7.56
C GLU A 39 7.36 -0.29 -7.30
N LYS A 40 6.94 -0.12 -6.05
CA LYS A 40 6.07 0.99 -5.64
C LYS A 40 6.77 2.34 -5.74
N GLU A 41 8.05 2.41 -5.37
CA GLU A 41 8.88 3.60 -5.55
C GLU A 41 9.06 3.94 -7.03
N ALA A 42 9.29 2.94 -7.89
CA ALA A 42 9.39 3.12 -9.33
C ALA A 42 8.09 3.68 -9.94
N LEU A 43 6.94 3.11 -9.59
CA LEU A 43 5.63 3.62 -10.02
C LEU A 43 5.41 5.07 -9.56
N ALA A 44 5.72 5.37 -8.30
CA ALA A 44 5.59 6.73 -7.77
C ALA A 44 6.51 7.73 -8.50
N ALA A 45 7.70 7.30 -8.93
CA ALA A 45 8.61 8.14 -9.71
C ALA A 45 8.08 8.46 -11.10
N ILE A 46 7.34 7.54 -11.74
CA ILE A 46 6.68 7.78 -13.04
C ILE A 46 5.65 8.89 -12.91
N VAL A 47 4.76 8.81 -11.93
CA VAL A 47 3.68 9.79 -11.76
C VAL A 47 4.18 11.14 -11.24
N ARG A 48 5.34 11.18 -10.56
CA ARG A 48 5.98 12.45 -10.19
C ARG A 48 6.35 13.29 -11.42
N GLN A 49 6.61 12.68 -12.58
CA GLN A 49 6.92 13.40 -13.80
C GLN A 49 5.76 14.26 -14.32
N VAL A 50 4.54 13.99 -13.87
CA VAL A 50 3.31 14.72 -14.25
C VAL A 50 2.75 15.55 -13.09
N ASP A 51 3.61 16.00 -12.18
CA ASP A 51 3.26 16.81 -10.99
C ASP A 51 2.08 16.23 -10.17
N ALA A 52 2.15 14.91 -9.93
CA ALA A 52 1.11 14.22 -9.19
C ALA A 52 0.86 14.80 -7.79
N GLU A 53 1.87 15.40 -7.17
CA GLU A 53 1.76 16.00 -5.84
C GLU A 53 0.83 17.21 -5.83
N THR A 54 0.95 18.10 -6.83
CA THR A 54 0.04 19.24 -6.99
C THR A 54 -1.36 18.78 -7.34
N ILE A 55 -1.50 17.87 -8.30
CA ILE A 55 -2.82 17.34 -8.72
C ILE A 55 -3.54 16.69 -7.52
N CYS A 56 -2.84 15.90 -6.72
CA CYS A 56 -3.42 15.27 -5.52
C CYS A 56 -3.83 16.30 -4.48
N ARG A 57 -3.02 17.35 -4.26
CA ARG A 57 -3.27 18.42 -3.29
C ARG A 57 -4.50 19.25 -3.68
N GLU A 58 -4.61 19.64 -4.95
CA GLU A 58 -5.76 20.40 -5.48
C GLU A 58 -7.04 19.57 -5.48
N CYS A 59 -6.93 18.27 -5.73
CA CYS A 59 -8.04 17.33 -5.64
C CYS A 59 -8.52 17.09 -4.19
N ALA A 60 -7.73 17.54 -3.18
CA ALA A 60 -7.99 17.32 -1.76
C ALA A 60 -8.26 15.85 -1.40
N GLY A 61 -7.63 14.92 -2.14
CA GLY A 61 -7.76 13.49 -1.89
C GLY A 61 -9.17 12.93 -2.12
N LYS A 62 -9.96 13.46 -3.07
CA LYS A 62 -11.26 12.86 -3.44
C LYS A 62 -11.16 11.37 -3.82
N CYS A 63 -10.08 10.94 -4.47
CA CYS A 63 -9.79 9.53 -4.75
C CYS A 63 -9.43 8.71 -3.48
N CYS A 64 -9.02 9.40 -2.42
CA CYS A 64 -8.64 8.85 -1.11
C CYS A 64 -9.76 8.90 -0.07
N LEU A 65 -11.00 9.29 -0.46
CA LEU A 65 -12.17 9.15 0.40
C LEU A 65 -12.32 7.68 0.82
N ASN A 66 -12.61 7.44 2.10
CA ASN A 66 -12.57 6.10 2.69
C ASN A 66 -11.20 5.39 2.57
N GLY A 67 -10.11 6.16 2.59
CA GLY A 67 -8.74 5.68 2.52
C GLY A 67 -8.37 4.63 3.58
N LYS A 68 -9.20 4.47 4.63
CA LYS A 68 -9.05 3.45 5.68
C LYS A 68 -8.95 2.01 5.15
N TYR A 69 -9.52 1.73 3.98
CA TYR A 69 -9.47 0.40 3.36
C TYR A 69 -8.33 0.23 2.35
N ARG A 70 -7.42 1.19 2.20
CA ARG A 70 -6.36 1.12 1.18
C ARG A 70 -5.18 0.26 1.62
N ILE A 71 -4.74 0.39 2.87
CA ILE A 71 -3.65 -0.42 3.41
C ILE A 71 -4.09 -1.88 3.46
N ASN A 72 -3.38 -2.72 2.70
CA ASN A 72 -3.56 -4.16 2.74
C ASN A 72 -2.55 -4.83 3.70
N ILE A 73 -2.68 -6.13 3.87
CA ILE A 73 -1.80 -6.94 4.73
C ILE A 73 -0.34 -6.86 4.28
N LEU A 74 -0.07 -6.92 2.96
CA LEU A 74 1.30 -6.86 2.43
C LEU A 74 1.97 -5.51 2.68
N ASP A 75 1.21 -4.41 2.58
CA ASP A 75 1.70 -3.07 2.89
C ASP A 75 2.14 -2.96 4.36
N LEU A 76 1.37 -3.54 5.29
CA LEU A 76 1.76 -3.59 6.70
C LEU A 76 2.93 -4.52 6.97
N LEU A 77 3.00 -5.68 6.31
CA LEU A 77 4.17 -6.57 6.41
C LEU A 77 5.44 -5.84 5.97
N ALA A 78 5.38 -5.04 4.89
CA ALA A 78 6.51 -4.23 4.45
C ALA A 78 6.91 -3.13 5.45
N LEU A 79 5.92 -2.48 6.08
CA LEU A 79 6.16 -1.49 7.15
C LEU A 79 6.81 -2.14 8.38
N CYS A 80 6.26 -3.27 8.86
CA CYS A 80 6.80 -4.01 10.00
C CYS A 80 8.23 -4.49 9.73
N ALA A 81 8.51 -5.06 8.55
CA ALA A 81 9.86 -5.50 8.18
C ALA A 81 10.87 -4.34 8.11
N ALA A 82 10.41 -3.12 7.83
CA ALA A 82 11.23 -1.91 7.83
C ALA A 82 11.32 -1.24 9.22
N ASN A 83 10.72 -1.81 10.26
CA ASN A 83 10.56 -1.19 11.59
C ASN A 83 9.90 0.20 11.53
N THR A 84 9.01 0.41 10.56
CA THR A 84 8.26 1.66 10.39
C THR A 84 6.90 1.55 11.05
N GLN A 85 6.59 2.47 11.97
CA GLN A 85 5.28 2.53 12.61
C GLN A 85 4.30 3.35 11.77
N LEU A 86 3.05 2.89 11.70
CA LEU A 86 1.94 3.60 11.06
C LEU A 86 0.81 3.76 12.07
N SER A 87 0.45 5.02 12.35
CA SER A 87 -0.66 5.38 13.24
C SER A 87 -1.75 6.10 12.45
N PRO A 88 -2.84 5.41 12.06
CA PRO A 88 -3.94 6.03 11.33
C PRO A 88 -4.77 6.97 12.21
N ASP A 89 -5.14 8.13 11.68
CA ASP A 89 -6.14 9.00 12.30
C ASP A 89 -7.54 8.72 11.73
N PHE A 90 -8.23 7.75 12.33
CA PHE A 90 -9.60 7.40 11.94
C PHE A 90 -10.65 8.47 12.31
N GLY A 91 -10.25 9.56 12.98
CA GLY A 91 -11.12 10.71 13.28
C GLY A 91 -11.39 11.59 12.06
N GLN A 92 -10.52 11.57 11.05
CA GLN A 92 -10.60 12.46 9.87
C GLN A 92 -11.66 12.08 8.85
N LYS A 93 -12.58 11.15 9.17
CA LYS A 93 -13.60 10.67 8.23
C LYS A 93 -14.40 11.84 7.63
N PRO A 94 -14.68 11.82 6.32
CA PRO A 94 -14.45 10.73 5.37
C PRO A 94 -13.05 10.71 4.70
N LEU A 95 -12.12 11.56 5.13
CA LEU A 95 -10.77 11.66 4.57
C LEU A 95 -9.92 10.43 4.91
N CYS A 96 -8.80 10.30 4.19
CA CYS A 96 -7.84 9.24 4.37
C CYS A 96 -7.15 9.33 5.75
N PRO A 97 -7.14 8.26 6.58
CA PRO A 97 -6.46 8.26 7.88
C PRO A 97 -4.93 8.44 7.82
N TYR A 98 -4.35 8.33 6.63
CA TYR A 98 -2.92 8.48 6.36
C TYR A 98 -2.60 9.82 5.68
N GLY A 99 -3.60 10.71 5.57
CA GLY A 99 -3.44 12.04 5.00
C GLY A 99 -2.95 13.05 6.02
N THR A 100 -2.20 14.04 5.54
CA THR A 100 -1.79 15.24 6.27
C THR A 100 -2.06 16.46 5.40
N THR A 101 -1.90 17.66 5.96
CA THR A 101 -1.95 18.92 5.20
C THR A 101 -0.88 19.03 4.12
N HIS A 102 0.17 18.19 4.17
CA HIS A 102 1.25 18.14 3.19
C HIS A 102 1.11 16.96 2.20
N GLY A 103 0.01 16.22 2.24
CA GLY A 103 -0.21 15.01 1.45
C GLY A 103 -0.13 13.74 2.28
N CYS A 104 0.15 12.59 1.64
CA CYS A 104 0.20 11.30 2.33
C CYS A 104 1.39 11.24 3.30
N SER A 105 1.17 10.75 4.53
CA SER A 105 2.22 10.57 5.54
C SER A 105 3.15 9.38 5.24
N LEU A 106 2.83 8.59 4.22
CA LEU A 106 3.61 7.42 3.81
C LEU A 106 4.53 7.78 2.65
N GLU A 107 5.81 7.44 2.81
CA GLU A 107 6.78 7.47 1.72
C GLU A 107 6.34 6.55 0.56
N PRO A 108 6.73 6.85 -0.69
CA PRO A 108 6.28 6.13 -1.88
C PRO A 108 6.28 4.59 -1.78
N GLY A 109 7.35 3.98 -1.28
CA GLY A 109 7.44 2.51 -1.14
C GLY A 109 6.48 1.92 -0.10
N PHE A 110 5.98 2.73 0.83
CA PHE A 110 5.06 2.32 1.90
C PHE A 110 3.60 2.73 1.66
N ARG A 111 3.32 3.60 0.68
CA ARG A 111 1.93 3.97 0.33
C ARG A 111 1.14 2.72 -0.08
N PRO A 112 -0.17 2.64 0.15
CA PRO A 112 -0.95 1.50 -0.31
C PRO A 112 -0.76 1.20 -1.80
N ALA A 113 -0.64 -0.06 -2.19
CA ALA A 113 -0.47 -0.39 -3.62
C ALA A 113 -1.59 0.18 -4.49
N ASP A 114 -2.85 0.11 -4.04
CA ASP A 114 -3.98 0.71 -4.77
C ASP A 114 -3.83 2.22 -4.97
N CYS A 115 -3.20 2.93 -4.03
CA CYS A 115 -2.95 4.37 -4.17
C CYS A 115 -1.87 4.70 -5.19
N ILE A 116 -1.10 3.71 -5.63
CA ILE A 116 0.00 3.86 -6.60
C ILE A 116 -0.40 3.27 -7.95
N LEU A 117 -1.22 2.21 -7.96
CA LEU A 117 -1.72 1.56 -9.17
C LEU A 117 -2.86 2.33 -9.84
N PHE A 118 -3.76 2.93 -9.06
CA PHE A 118 -4.92 3.64 -9.62
C PHE A 118 -4.59 5.12 -9.82
N LEU A 119 -4.32 5.48 -11.06
CA LEU A 119 -4.25 6.87 -11.49
C LEU A 119 -5.66 7.43 -11.70
N CYS A 120 -5.87 8.68 -11.31
CA CYS A 120 -7.07 9.39 -11.75
C CYS A 120 -6.90 9.89 -13.18
N ASP A 121 -8.01 10.15 -13.87
CA ASP A 121 -8.01 10.64 -15.26
C ASP A 121 -7.13 11.88 -15.47
N ALA A 122 -7.01 12.73 -14.45
CA ALA A 122 -6.16 13.93 -14.48
C ALA A 122 -4.65 13.61 -14.54
N LEU A 123 -4.23 12.50 -13.92
CA LEU A 123 -2.86 12.00 -13.99
C LEU A 123 -2.63 11.23 -15.28
N ASP A 124 -3.57 10.34 -15.62
CA ASP A 124 -3.47 9.48 -16.80
C ASP A 124 -3.38 10.30 -18.09
N GLY A 125 -4.19 11.37 -18.21
CA GLY A 125 -4.17 12.27 -19.36
C GLY A 125 -2.88 13.09 -19.55
N GLN A 126 -1.96 13.08 -18.58
CA GLN A 126 -0.68 13.78 -18.67
C GLN A 126 0.50 12.83 -18.92
N LEU A 127 0.29 11.52 -18.83
CA LEU A 127 1.36 10.56 -19.06
C LEU A 127 1.71 10.45 -20.54
N SER A 128 3.01 10.38 -20.84
CA SER A 128 3.47 9.99 -22.17
C SER A 128 3.16 8.51 -22.44
N ILE A 129 3.06 8.12 -23.71
CA ILE A 129 2.86 6.70 -24.11
C ILE A 129 3.95 5.80 -23.51
N ALA A 130 5.19 6.28 -23.47
CA ALA A 130 6.31 5.56 -22.88
C ALA A 130 6.11 5.36 -21.35
N ALA A 131 5.74 6.43 -20.64
CA ALA A 131 5.45 6.37 -19.21
C ALA A 131 4.27 5.44 -18.89
N GLY A 132 3.19 5.49 -19.68
CA GLY A 132 2.05 4.58 -19.57
C GLY A 132 2.44 3.12 -19.80
N SER A 133 3.32 2.85 -20.76
CA SER A 133 3.84 1.49 -21.01
C SER A 133 4.69 0.97 -19.83
N THR A 134 5.56 1.81 -19.28
CA THR A 134 6.33 1.47 -18.07
C THR A 134 5.42 1.20 -16.89
N LEU A 135 4.39 2.02 -16.69
CA LEU A 135 3.41 1.87 -15.61
C LEU A 135 2.68 0.52 -15.70
N ALA A 136 2.25 0.11 -16.89
CA ALA A 136 1.60 -1.18 -17.11
C ALA A 136 2.51 -2.38 -16.79
N VAL A 137 3.80 -2.30 -17.12
CA VAL A 137 4.81 -3.33 -16.77
C VAL A 137 4.99 -3.39 -15.25
N SER A 138 5.14 -2.25 -14.61
CA SER A 138 5.31 -2.15 -13.16
C SER A 138 4.09 -2.61 -12.38
N GLU A 139 2.88 -2.29 -12.86
CA GLU A 139 1.63 -2.81 -12.28
C GLU A 139 1.59 -4.34 -12.31
N LYS A 140 1.94 -4.94 -13.46
CA LYS A 140 2.01 -6.40 -13.59
C LYS A 140 3.02 -7.00 -12.60
N SER A 141 4.21 -6.40 -12.50
CA SER A 141 5.24 -6.81 -11.53
C SER A 141 4.71 -6.78 -10.10
N LEU A 142 4.03 -5.70 -9.71
CA LEU A 142 3.47 -5.54 -8.37
C LEU A 142 2.41 -6.59 -8.05
N ARG A 143 1.50 -6.86 -9.00
CA ARG A 143 0.49 -7.91 -8.87
C ARG A 143 1.13 -9.30 -8.76
N ASP A 144 2.21 -9.56 -9.49
CA ASP A 144 2.95 -10.82 -9.42
C ASP A 144 3.62 -11.02 -8.05
N LEU A 145 4.19 -9.96 -7.48
CA LEU A 145 4.75 -9.97 -6.12
C LEU A 145 3.68 -10.25 -5.06
N MET A 146 2.50 -9.64 -5.18
CA MET A 146 1.37 -9.93 -4.28
C MET A 146 0.89 -11.38 -4.36
N ARG A 147 0.84 -11.96 -5.57
CA ARG A 147 0.50 -13.37 -5.78
C ARG A 147 1.54 -14.29 -5.15
N LYS A 148 2.82 -14.01 -5.36
CA LYS A 148 3.94 -14.76 -4.74
C LYS A 148 3.87 -14.69 -3.21
N ALA A 149 3.62 -13.52 -2.63
CA ALA A 149 3.46 -13.36 -1.19
C ALA A 149 2.29 -14.16 -0.64
N THR A 150 1.16 -14.17 -1.36
CA THR A 150 -0.02 -14.98 -1.00
C THR A 150 0.32 -16.47 -0.99
N GLN A 151 1.05 -16.95 -2.00
CA GLN A 151 1.49 -18.34 -2.07
C GLN A 151 2.47 -18.69 -0.94
N LEU A 152 3.39 -17.78 -0.62
CA LEU A 152 4.42 -18.00 0.39
C LEU A 152 3.85 -18.06 1.81
N LEU A 153 2.86 -17.22 2.11
CA LEU A 153 2.29 -17.09 3.44
C LEU A 153 1.01 -17.90 3.65
N GLY A 154 0.42 -18.44 2.57
CA GLY A 154 -0.85 -19.17 2.64
C GLY A 154 -2.05 -18.31 3.03
N VAL A 155 -1.93 -16.98 3.00
CA VAL A 155 -2.99 -16.02 3.35
C VAL A 155 -3.15 -14.96 2.26
N PRO A 156 -4.37 -14.46 2.00
CA PRO A 156 -4.60 -13.49 0.93
C PRO A 156 -4.08 -12.09 1.33
N VAL A 157 -2.84 -11.75 0.97
CA VAL A 157 -2.17 -10.53 1.46
C VAL A 157 -2.60 -9.23 0.78
N ALA A 158 -3.28 -9.30 -0.35
CA ALA A 158 -3.78 -8.12 -1.08
C ALA A 158 -5.15 -7.62 -0.56
N VAL A 159 -5.62 -8.15 0.58
CA VAL A 159 -6.90 -7.76 1.19
C VAL A 159 -6.70 -6.57 2.12
N PRO A 160 -7.61 -5.57 2.13
CA PRO A 160 -7.58 -4.48 3.10
C PRO A 160 -7.52 -4.98 4.54
N LEU A 161 -6.62 -4.40 5.36
CA LEU A 161 -6.40 -4.86 6.73
C LEU A 161 -7.69 -4.90 7.54
N LEU A 162 -8.48 -3.81 7.50
CA LEU A 162 -9.70 -3.72 8.30
C LEU A 162 -10.71 -4.80 7.92
N LEU A 163 -10.86 -5.11 6.63
CA LEU A 163 -11.76 -6.15 6.15
C LEU A 163 -11.25 -7.56 6.47
N TRP A 164 -9.94 -7.75 6.52
CA TRP A 164 -9.35 -9.01 6.96
C TRP A 164 -9.53 -9.21 8.46
N ALA A 165 -9.27 -8.18 9.26
CA ALA A 165 -9.43 -8.21 10.72
C ALA A 165 -10.89 -8.46 11.17
N GLU A 166 -11.87 -8.09 10.35
CA GLU A 166 -13.28 -8.40 10.59
C GLU A 166 -13.60 -9.91 10.48
N LYS A 167 -12.81 -10.67 9.70
CA LYS A 167 -13.11 -12.06 9.34
C LYS A 167 -12.36 -13.12 10.16
N ILE A 168 -11.26 -12.73 10.80
CA ILE A 168 -10.39 -13.62 11.57
C ILE A 168 -10.72 -13.66 13.06
#